data_AF-A0A8D0GEE3-F1
#
_entry.id   AF-A0A8D0GEE3-F1
#
_cell.length_a   1.000
_cell.length_b   1.000
_cell.length_c   1.000
_cell.angle_alpha   90.00
_cell.angle_beta   90.00
_cell.angle_gamma   90.00
#
_symmetry.space_group_name_H-M   'P 1'
#
loop_
_entity.id
_entity.type
_entity.pdbx_description
1 polymer ?
#
loop_
_entity_poly.entity_id
_entity_poly.type
_entity_poly.pdbx_seq_one_letter_code
_entity_poly.pdbx_strand_id
1 'polypeptide(L)'
;PPTSPRSAHLPPLPPLPNAALHTPPKTMHAPEISPFGVSSSLPSECKGLVKHAGGCHCGAVRFEVWASADLHVFDCNCSICVKKQNRHFIVPATRFELLKGADNLTTYTFNTHRAQHSFCKTCGVQSFYTPLSNPDGYGIAPHCLDEGTVHSITTEPIDGKEWEKAVKEHKTIRSMSKP
;
A
#
# COMPACT_ATOMS: atom_id res chain seq x y z
N PRO A 1 24.43 51.23 4.88
CA PRO A 1 23.50 50.60 3.92
C PRO A 1 24.01 49.21 3.49
N PRO A 2 23.25 48.13 3.70
CA PRO A 2 23.75 46.77 3.52
C PRO A 2 23.77 46.37 2.04
N THR A 3 24.83 45.69 1.62
CA THR A 3 24.99 45.11 0.29
C THR A 3 24.11 43.87 0.13
N SER A 4 23.21 43.89 -0.84
CA SER A 4 22.34 42.76 -1.22
C SER A 4 23.17 41.56 -1.71
N PRO A 5 22.87 40.31 -1.32
CA PRO A 5 23.57 39.14 -1.84
C PRO A 5 23.12 38.84 -3.27
N ARG A 6 24.11 38.61 -4.16
CA ARG A 6 23.89 38.17 -5.54
C ARG A 6 23.10 36.86 -5.55
N SER A 7 21.96 36.87 -6.25
CA SER A 7 21.17 35.68 -6.55
C SER A 7 22.03 34.69 -7.36
N ALA A 8 22.32 33.52 -6.79
CA ALA A 8 22.97 32.44 -7.51
C ALA A 8 21.96 31.81 -8.46
N HIS A 9 22.12 32.07 -9.77
CA HIS A 9 21.33 31.40 -10.80
C HIS A 9 21.65 29.91 -10.79
N LEU A 10 20.69 29.10 -10.33
CA LEU A 10 20.71 27.65 -10.54
C LEU A 10 20.58 27.34 -12.04
N PRO A 11 21.34 26.36 -12.55
CA PRO A 11 21.20 25.91 -13.94
C PRO A 11 19.80 25.30 -14.17
N PRO A 12 19.26 25.40 -15.38
CA PRO A 12 17.96 24.82 -15.71
C PRO A 12 18.00 23.29 -15.55
N LEU A 13 16.94 22.74 -14.97
CA LEU A 13 16.75 21.29 -14.83
C LEU A 13 16.70 20.63 -16.22
N PRO A 14 17.24 19.41 -16.38
CA PRO A 14 17.11 18.66 -17.62
C PRO A 14 15.62 18.36 -17.89
N PRO A 15 15.22 18.27 -19.17
CA PRO A 15 13.84 17.93 -19.52
C PRO A 15 13.49 16.54 -18.99
N LEU A 16 12.33 16.43 -18.34
CA LEU A 16 11.78 15.15 -17.92
C LEU A 16 11.59 14.27 -19.17
N PRO A 17 11.97 12.97 -19.13
CA PRO A 17 11.64 12.06 -20.21
C PRO A 17 10.12 12.01 -20.37
N ASN A 18 9.68 12.08 -21.64
CA ASN A 18 8.27 12.06 -22.00
C ASN A 18 7.57 10.92 -21.26
N ALA A 19 6.58 11.24 -20.43
CA ALA A 19 5.71 10.23 -19.83
C ALA A 19 4.92 9.60 -20.98
N ALA A 20 5.44 8.50 -21.52
CA ALA A 20 4.69 7.67 -22.43
C ALA A 20 3.43 7.24 -21.67
N LEU A 21 2.28 7.75 -22.12
CA LEU A 21 0.98 7.16 -21.83
C LEU A 21 1.06 5.73 -22.33
N HIS A 22 1.48 4.80 -21.48
CA HIS A 22 1.40 3.39 -21.76
C HIS A 22 -0.08 3.08 -21.90
N THR A 23 -0.50 2.91 -23.14
CA THR A 23 -1.79 2.30 -23.45
C THR A 23 -1.80 0.93 -22.78
N PRO A 24 -2.89 0.57 -22.09
CA PRO A 24 -2.99 -0.74 -21.45
C PRO A 24 -2.80 -1.83 -22.52
N PRO A 25 -2.08 -2.92 -22.22
CA PRO A 25 -1.96 -4.03 -23.15
C PRO A 25 -3.37 -4.52 -23.52
N LYS A 26 -3.57 -4.74 -24.83
CA LYS A 26 -4.78 -5.33 -25.40
C LYS A 26 -5.21 -6.52 -24.54
N THR A 27 -6.49 -6.57 -24.22
CA THR A 27 -7.21 -7.66 -23.55
C THR A 27 -6.67 -9.02 -23.98
N MET A 28 -5.79 -9.59 -23.16
CA MET A 28 -5.53 -11.01 -23.20
C MET A 28 -6.74 -11.67 -22.56
N HIS A 29 -7.38 -12.56 -23.31
CA HIS A 29 -8.53 -13.32 -22.83
C HIS A 29 -8.23 -13.92 -21.45
N ALA A 30 -9.19 -13.71 -20.54
CA ALA A 30 -9.19 -14.35 -19.24
C ALA A 30 -9.00 -15.86 -19.45
N PRO A 31 -8.04 -16.50 -18.75
CA PRO A 31 -8.03 -17.95 -18.71
C PRO A 31 -9.34 -18.39 -18.04
N GLU A 32 -10.05 -19.30 -18.69
CA GLU A 32 -11.28 -19.90 -18.19
C GLU A 32 -11.06 -20.35 -16.74
N ILE A 33 -11.92 -19.86 -15.85
CA ILE A 33 -11.97 -20.29 -14.45
C ILE A 33 -12.33 -21.77 -14.46
N SER A 34 -11.34 -22.63 -14.27
CA SER A 34 -11.57 -24.06 -14.06
C SER A 34 -12.36 -24.25 -12.76
N PRO A 35 -13.53 -24.93 -12.78
CA PRO A 35 -14.43 -24.95 -11.64
C PRO A 35 -13.98 -25.87 -10.50
N PHE A 36 -12.91 -26.68 -10.62
CA PHE A 36 -12.50 -27.58 -9.55
C PHE A 36 -10.98 -27.83 -9.55
N GLY A 37 -10.32 -27.43 -8.45
CA GLY A 37 -8.90 -27.67 -8.23
C GLY A 37 -8.39 -27.09 -6.91
N VAL A 38 -9.12 -27.34 -5.81
CA VAL A 38 -8.65 -26.97 -4.46
C VAL A 38 -7.49 -27.91 -4.10
N SER A 39 -6.25 -27.47 -4.33
CA SER A 39 -5.07 -28.12 -3.78
C SER A 39 -4.93 -27.76 -2.30
N SER A 40 -5.38 -28.71 -1.49
CA SER A 40 -5.13 -28.98 -0.07
C SER A 40 -4.03 -28.17 0.63
N SER A 41 -4.37 -26.99 1.16
CA SER A 41 -4.39 -26.66 2.60
C SER A 41 -4.34 -25.14 2.79
N LEU A 42 -5.43 -24.46 2.40
CA LEU A 42 -5.64 -23.09 2.87
C LEU A 42 -5.80 -23.14 4.40
N PRO A 43 -5.06 -22.33 5.18
CA PRO A 43 -5.28 -22.21 6.60
C PRO A 43 -6.76 -21.92 6.86
N SER A 44 -7.34 -22.54 7.89
CA SER A 44 -8.73 -22.29 8.32
C SER A 44 -9.05 -20.80 8.52
N GLU A 45 -8.01 -19.98 8.67
CA GLU A 45 -8.00 -18.53 8.85
C GLU A 45 -8.36 -17.71 7.60
N CYS A 46 -8.56 -18.31 6.42
CA CYS A 46 -8.91 -17.61 5.17
C CYS A 46 -10.36 -17.80 4.69
N LYS A 47 -11.23 -18.41 5.49
CA LYS A 47 -12.62 -18.67 5.10
C LYS A 47 -13.38 -17.35 4.87
N GLY A 48 -13.94 -17.16 3.68
CA GLY A 48 -14.66 -15.94 3.30
C GLY A 48 -13.77 -14.81 2.75
N LEU A 49 -12.47 -15.05 2.60
CA LEU A 49 -11.55 -14.14 1.94
C LEU A 49 -11.39 -14.51 0.46
N VAL A 50 -11.03 -13.52 -0.34
CA VAL A 50 -10.57 -13.69 -1.72
C VAL A 50 -9.11 -13.30 -1.81
N LYS A 51 -8.42 -13.83 -2.82
CA LYS A 51 -7.05 -13.45 -3.13
C LYS A 51 -7.06 -12.24 -4.05
N HIS A 52 -6.43 -11.15 -3.62
CA HIS A 52 -6.16 -9.98 -4.44
C HIS A 52 -4.71 -9.99 -4.91
N ALA A 53 -4.48 -9.72 -6.19
CA ALA A 53 -3.16 -9.40 -6.71
C ALA A 53 -2.96 -7.88 -6.70
N GLY A 54 -1.72 -7.44 -6.56
CA GLY A 54 -1.40 -6.01 -6.63
C GLY A 54 0.08 -5.75 -6.77
N GLY A 55 0.43 -4.47 -6.83
CA GLY A 55 1.83 -4.06 -6.96
C GLY A 55 2.03 -2.57 -7.13
N CYS A 56 3.28 -2.19 -7.36
CA CYS A 56 3.61 -0.82 -7.74
C CYS A 56 3.27 -0.54 -9.21
N HIS A 57 3.18 0.74 -9.59
CA HIS A 57 2.85 1.16 -10.96
C HIS A 57 3.72 0.53 -12.05
N CYS A 58 5.05 0.48 -11.87
CA CYS A 58 5.95 -0.07 -12.88
C CYS A 58 6.00 -1.61 -12.93
N GLY A 59 5.26 -2.31 -12.07
CA GLY A 59 5.25 -3.78 -12.00
C GLY A 59 6.53 -4.42 -11.46
N ALA A 60 7.50 -3.64 -11.00
CA ALA A 60 8.74 -4.16 -10.42
C ALA A 60 8.52 -4.84 -9.06
N VAL A 61 7.55 -4.34 -8.28
CA VAL A 61 7.07 -4.92 -7.03
C VAL A 61 5.69 -5.50 -7.25
N ARG A 62 5.49 -6.79 -6.93
CA ARG A 62 4.22 -7.53 -7.07
C ARG A 62 3.97 -8.39 -5.84
N PHE A 63 2.72 -8.47 -5.40
CA PHE A 63 2.31 -9.24 -4.24
C PHE A 63 0.93 -9.87 -4.43
N GLU A 64 0.61 -10.82 -3.56
CA GLU A 64 -0.72 -11.34 -3.32
C GLU A 64 -1.14 -11.11 -1.87
N VAL A 65 -2.44 -10.92 -1.66
CA VAL A 65 -3.00 -10.76 -0.32
C VAL A 65 -4.39 -11.39 -0.21
N TRP A 66 -4.64 -12.10 0.87
CA TRP A 66 -5.96 -12.62 1.22
C TRP A 66 -6.72 -11.62 2.08
N ALA A 67 -7.83 -11.08 1.57
CA ALA A 67 -8.68 -10.13 2.26
C ALA A 67 -10.16 -10.25 1.82
N SER A 68 -11.05 -9.52 2.48
CA SER A 68 -12.46 -9.43 2.07
C SER A 68 -12.57 -8.72 0.72
N ALA A 69 -13.49 -9.14 -0.14
CA ALA A 69 -13.83 -8.38 -1.35
C ALA A 69 -14.44 -7.01 -1.02
N ASP A 70 -15.10 -6.90 0.14
CA ASP A 70 -15.60 -5.67 0.73
C ASP A 70 -14.56 -5.11 1.70
N LEU A 71 -13.75 -4.15 1.25
CA LEU A 71 -12.59 -3.65 1.99
C LEU A 71 -12.98 -2.58 3.00
N HIS A 72 -12.48 -2.73 4.23
CA HIS A 72 -12.49 -1.69 5.25
C HIS A 72 -11.15 -0.96 5.27
N VAL A 73 -11.15 0.30 4.83
CA VAL A 73 -9.94 1.11 4.58
C VAL A 73 -9.85 2.24 5.60
N PHE A 74 -8.67 2.43 6.17
CA PHE A 74 -8.38 3.54 7.08
C PHE A 74 -7.77 4.72 6.33
N ASP A 75 -8.29 5.93 6.58
CA ASP A 75 -7.78 7.20 6.04
C ASP A 75 -7.19 8.05 7.18
N CYS A 76 -5.86 8.04 7.30
CA CYS A 76 -5.14 8.67 8.40
C CYS A 76 -4.68 10.09 8.04
N ASN A 77 -4.96 11.05 8.92
CA ASN A 77 -4.64 12.46 8.71
C ASN A 77 -3.25 12.91 9.21
N CYS A 78 -2.36 11.99 9.60
CA CYS A 78 -1.01 12.36 10.05
C CYS A 78 -0.17 12.93 8.90
N SER A 79 0.88 13.68 9.22
CA SER A 79 1.64 14.48 8.24
C SER A 79 2.17 13.68 7.04
N ILE A 80 2.66 12.46 7.26
CA ILE A 80 3.12 11.59 6.17
C ILE A 80 1.97 10.98 5.37
N CYS A 81 0.89 10.55 6.04
CA CYS A 81 -0.25 9.92 5.38
C CYS A 81 -1.02 10.90 4.50
N VAL A 82 -1.19 12.15 4.94
CA VAL A 82 -1.77 13.22 4.12
C VAL A 82 -0.95 13.48 2.86
N LYS A 83 0.39 13.59 2.99
CA LYS A 83 1.27 13.82 1.84
C LYS A 83 1.29 12.67 0.85
N LYS A 84 1.12 11.43 1.32
CA LYS A 84 1.09 10.22 0.49
C LYS A 84 -0.30 9.84 -0.02
N GLN A 85 -1.35 10.48 0.51
CA GLN A 85 -2.74 9.98 0.40
C GLN A 85 -2.83 8.49 0.82
N ASN A 86 -2.20 8.14 1.94
CA ASN A 86 -2.00 6.76 2.39
C ASN A 86 -3.27 6.16 3.02
N ARG A 87 -4.24 5.83 2.17
CA ARG A 87 -5.41 5.01 2.51
C ARG A 87 -5.02 3.53 2.45
N HIS A 88 -5.37 2.76 3.47
CA HIS A 88 -4.97 1.36 3.52
C HIS A 88 -5.93 0.48 4.33
N PHE A 89 -6.09 -0.77 3.92
CA PHE A 89 -6.63 -1.83 4.78
C PHE A 89 -5.47 -2.64 5.38
N ILE A 90 -5.71 -3.34 6.48
CA ILE A 90 -4.66 -4.07 7.21
C ILE A 90 -4.94 -5.56 7.17
N VAL A 91 -3.90 -6.36 6.93
CA VAL A 91 -3.93 -7.82 7.01
C VAL A 91 -2.79 -8.32 7.91
N PRO A 92 -2.95 -9.49 8.58
CA PRO A 92 -1.84 -10.18 9.22
C PRO A 92 -0.78 -10.59 8.17
N ALA A 93 0.48 -10.68 8.58
CA ALA A 93 1.56 -11.10 7.69
C ALA A 93 1.33 -12.50 7.08
N THR A 94 0.62 -13.39 7.77
CA THR A 94 0.24 -14.73 7.29
C THR A 94 -0.68 -14.72 6.07
N ARG A 95 -1.32 -13.58 5.75
CA ARG A 95 -2.21 -13.41 4.59
C ARG A 95 -1.56 -12.65 3.44
N PHE A 96 -0.29 -12.28 3.54
CA PHE A 96 0.42 -11.49 2.54
C PHE A 96 1.62 -12.27 1.99
N GLU A 97 1.81 -12.21 0.67
CA GLU A 97 2.95 -12.81 -0.01
C GLU A 97 3.57 -11.83 -1.00
N LEU A 98 4.86 -11.54 -0.84
CA LEU A 98 5.62 -10.76 -1.81
C LEU A 98 6.12 -11.68 -2.92
N LEU A 99 5.57 -11.53 -4.13
CA LEU A 99 5.92 -12.36 -5.28
C LEU A 99 7.19 -11.89 -6.00
N LYS A 100 7.43 -10.57 -6.03
CA LYS A 100 8.55 -9.96 -6.77
C LYS A 100 8.96 -8.61 -6.19
N GLY A 101 10.24 -8.28 -6.33
CA GLY A 101 10.75 -6.91 -6.18
C GLY A 101 11.21 -6.54 -4.78
N ALA A 102 11.60 -7.53 -3.96
CA ALA A 102 12.17 -7.30 -2.64
C ALA A 102 13.40 -6.38 -2.69
N ASP A 103 14.25 -6.57 -3.70
CA ASP A 103 15.43 -5.76 -4.01
C ASP A 103 15.07 -4.37 -4.55
N ASN A 104 13.84 -4.17 -5.03
CA ASN A 104 13.34 -2.91 -5.58
C ASN A 104 12.51 -2.09 -4.58
N LEU A 105 12.39 -2.56 -3.34
CA LEU A 105 11.82 -1.82 -2.24
C LEU A 105 12.90 -0.97 -1.56
N THR A 106 12.52 0.22 -1.13
CA THR A 106 13.28 1.04 -0.18
C THR A 106 12.35 1.50 0.93
N THR A 107 12.90 1.74 2.11
CA THR A 107 12.12 2.03 3.31
C THR A 107 12.48 3.37 3.90
N TYR A 108 11.46 4.18 4.17
CA TYR A 108 11.60 5.40 4.96
C TYR A 108 11.02 5.18 6.37
N THR A 109 11.77 5.57 7.39
CA THR A 109 11.32 5.53 8.80
C THR A 109 11.61 6.86 9.47
N PHE A 110 10.80 7.22 10.47
CA PHE A 110 10.97 8.44 11.26
C PHE A 110 10.31 8.28 12.63
N ASN A 111 10.49 9.27 13.51
CA ASN A 111 9.95 9.28 14.88
C ASN A 111 10.39 8.05 15.70
N THR A 112 9.50 7.09 15.95
CA THR A 112 9.83 5.86 16.69
C THR A 112 10.52 4.80 15.84
N HIS A 113 10.64 5.03 14.52
CA HIS A 113 11.22 4.09 13.55
C HIS A 113 10.52 2.72 13.45
N ARG A 114 9.36 2.56 14.10
CA ARG A 114 8.60 1.30 14.09
C ARG A 114 7.72 1.13 12.85
N ALA A 115 7.14 2.22 12.36
CA ALA A 115 6.47 2.21 11.07
C ALA A 115 7.52 2.15 9.96
N GLN A 116 7.38 1.18 9.06
CA GLN A 116 8.26 1.01 7.92
C GLN A 116 7.51 1.39 6.65
N HIS A 117 7.74 2.60 6.15
CA HIS A 117 7.12 3.08 4.93
C HIS A 117 7.90 2.61 3.71
N SER A 118 7.65 1.36 3.28
CA SER A 118 8.28 0.74 2.12
C SER A 118 7.66 1.20 0.81
N PHE A 119 8.45 1.52 -0.20
CA PHE A 119 7.96 1.89 -1.53
C PHE A 119 8.92 1.47 -2.63
N CYS A 120 8.40 1.38 -3.85
CA CYS A 120 9.19 1.03 -5.03
C CYS A 120 10.23 2.13 -5.33
N LYS A 121 11.51 1.79 -5.33
CA LYS A 121 12.59 2.76 -5.61
C LYS A 121 12.62 3.22 -7.07
N THR A 122 11.96 2.50 -7.98
CA THR A 122 11.86 2.86 -9.40
C THR A 122 10.76 3.88 -9.69
N CYS A 123 9.56 3.68 -9.13
CA CYS A 123 8.39 4.51 -9.47
C CYS A 123 7.78 5.27 -8.28
N GLY A 124 8.35 5.16 -7.07
CA GLY A 124 7.92 5.89 -5.87
C GLY A 124 6.63 5.38 -5.21
N VAL A 125 5.91 4.42 -5.82
CA VAL A 125 4.62 3.93 -5.32
C VAL A 125 4.82 3.08 -4.06
N GLN A 126 4.07 3.42 -3.00
CA GLN A 126 3.91 2.61 -1.79
C GLN A 126 2.67 1.73 -1.93
N SER A 127 2.86 0.51 -2.43
CA SER A 127 1.76 -0.43 -2.62
C SER A 127 1.38 -1.17 -1.34
N PHE A 128 2.33 -1.32 -0.41
CA PHE A 128 2.11 -1.80 0.95
C PHE A 128 3.18 -1.24 1.88
N TYR A 129 2.95 -1.31 3.20
CA TYR A 129 3.92 -0.88 4.21
C TYR A 129 3.64 -1.58 5.56
N THR A 130 4.58 -1.50 6.51
CA THR A 130 4.35 -2.00 7.87
C THR A 130 3.90 -0.84 8.77
N PRO A 131 2.63 -0.78 9.19
CA PRO A 131 2.12 0.32 9.99
C PRO A 131 2.57 0.23 11.46
N LEU A 132 2.63 1.37 12.14
CA LEU A 132 2.93 1.43 13.59
C LEU A 132 1.92 0.64 14.44
N SER A 133 0.66 0.64 14.03
CA SER A 133 -0.47 0.02 14.73
C SER A 133 -0.40 -1.51 14.74
N ASN A 134 0.16 -2.09 13.67
CA ASN A 134 0.16 -3.51 13.38
C ASN A 134 1.54 -3.90 12.82
N PRO A 135 2.58 -3.96 13.68
CA PRO A 135 3.95 -4.28 13.26
C PRO A 135 4.11 -5.74 12.78
N ASP A 136 3.11 -6.58 13.07
CA ASP A 136 2.95 -7.98 12.69
C ASP A 136 2.12 -8.18 11.41
N GLY A 137 1.77 -7.08 10.73
CA GLY A 137 0.97 -7.11 9.51
C GLY A 137 1.39 -6.06 8.50
N TYR A 138 0.60 -5.96 7.44
CA TYR A 138 0.82 -5.02 6.36
C TYR A 138 -0.42 -4.16 6.13
N GLY A 139 -0.18 -2.86 5.94
CA GLY A 139 -1.16 -1.94 5.38
C GLY A 139 -1.04 -1.94 3.87
N ILE A 140 -2.11 -2.33 3.16
CA ILE A 140 -2.14 -2.42 1.69
C ILE A 140 -2.90 -1.23 1.13
N ALA A 141 -2.31 -0.54 0.16
CA ALA A 141 -2.97 0.55 -0.55
C ALA A 141 -4.01 -0.02 -1.53
N PRO A 142 -5.32 0.26 -1.37
CA PRO A 142 -6.36 -0.38 -2.18
C PRO A 142 -6.27 0.02 -3.66
N HIS A 143 -5.76 1.22 -3.96
CA HIS A 143 -5.53 1.69 -5.33
C HIS A 143 -4.33 1.03 -6.03
N CYS A 144 -3.59 0.16 -5.33
CA CYS A 144 -2.50 -0.65 -5.88
C CYS A 144 -2.90 -2.11 -6.09
N LEU A 145 -4.16 -2.48 -5.85
CA LEU A 145 -4.71 -3.77 -6.23
C LEU A 145 -5.05 -3.77 -7.72
N ASP A 146 -4.87 -4.91 -8.37
CA ASP A 146 -5.35 -5.12 -9.72
C ASP A 146 -6.89 -5.22 -9.73
N GLU A 147 -7.50 -4.88 -10.86
CA GLU A 147 -8.96 -4.92 -11.03
C GLU A 147 -9.52 -6.36 -10.94
N GLY A 148 -10.77 -6.47 -10.48
CA GLY A 148 -11.57 -7.70 -10.62
C GLY A 148 -11.94 -8.44 -9.33
N THR A 149 -11.30 -8.14 -8.20
CA THR A 149 -11.54 -8.86 -6.93
C THR A 149 -12.12 -7.98 -5.81
N VAL A 150 -12.02 -6.66 -5.94
CA VAL A 150 -12.62 -5.71 -4.99
C VAL A 150 -14.06 -5.44 -5.41
N HIS A 151 -14.99 -5.60 -4.47
CA HIS A 151 -16.42 -5.36 -4.65
C HIS A 151 -16.82 -3.98 -4.10
N SER A 152 -16.43 -3.66 -2.88
CA SER A 152 -16.74 -2.37 -2.24
C SER A 152 -15.60 -1.87 -1.36
N ILE A 153 -15.58 -0.56 -1.10
CA ILE A 153 -14.61 0.08 -0.19
C ILE A 153 -15.39 0.98 0.78
N THR A 154 -15.31 0.66 2.08
CA THR A 154 -15.75 1.56 3.15
C THR A 154 -14.53 2.23 3.76
N THR A 155 -14.61 3.53 4.01
CA THR A 155 -13.48 4.31 4.56
C THR A 155 -13.77 4.80 5.97
N GLU A 156 -12.88 4.53 6.92
CA GLU A 156 -12.90 5.02 8.29
C GLU A 156 -11.79 6.06 8.49
N PRO A 157 -12.11 7.31 8.89
CA PRO A 157 -11.09 8.30 9.21
C PRO A 157 -10.37 7.98 10.52
N ILE A 158 -9.06 8.20 10.55
CA ILE A 158 -8.22 8.08 11.75
C ILE A 158 -7.51 9.40 12.03
N ASP A 159 -7.64 9.90 13.25
CA ASP A 159 -6.91 11.08 13.71
C ASP A 159 -5.47 10.73 14.12
N GLY A 160 -4.59 10.62 13.12
CA GLY A 160 -3.17 10.36 13.33
C GLY A 160 -2.36 11.58 13.78
N LYS A 161 -2.96 12.77 13.89
CA LYS A 161 -2.30 13.93 14.54
C LYS A 161 -2.24 13.76 16.05
N GLU A 162 -3.28 13.17 16.62
CA GLU A 162 -3.44 12.89 18.05
C GLU A 162 -3.35 11.37 18.31
N TRP A 163 -2.28 10.72 17.80
CA TRP A 163 -2.15 9.26 17.76
C TRP A 163 -2.36 8.57 19.11
N GLU A 164 -1.80 9.10 20.20
CA GLU A 164 -1.93 8.52 21.54
C GLU A 164 -3.39 8.49 22.02
N LYS A 165 -4.18 9.50 21.63
CA LYS A 165 -5.61 9.58 21.93
C LYS A 165 -6.40 8.67 21.01
N ALA A 166 -6.15 8.75 19.70
CA ALA A 166 -6.83 7.95 18.70
C ALA A 166 -6.69 6.45 18.94
N VAL A 167 -5.52 5.97 19.40
CA VAL A 167 -5.30 4.54 19.71
C VAL A 167 -6.13 4.06 20.92
N LYS A 168 -6.45 4.94 21.87
CA LYS A 168 -7.29 4.59 23.02
C LYS A 168 -8.76 4.51 22.62
N GLU A 169 -9.18 5.35 21.68
CA GLU A 169 -10.57 5.51 21.25
C GLU A 169 -10.94 4.57 20.10
N HIS A 170 -10.06 4.35 19.12
CA HIS A 170 -10.24 3.44 17.98
C HIS A 170 -9.59 2.08 18.24
N LYS A 171 -10.32 1.19 18.94
CA LYS A 171 -9.85 -0.18 19.22
C LYS A 171 -9.79 -1.09 17.98
N THR A 172 -10.50 -0.74 16.90
CA THR A 172 -10.71 -1.57 15.71
C THR A 172 -9.44 -1.75 14.88
N ILE A 173 -8.65 -0.69 14.67
CA ILE A 173 -7.45 -0.76 13.81
C ILE A 173 -6.39 -1.72 14.37
N ARG A 174 -6.24 -1.80 15.70
CA ARG A 174 -5.22 -2.65 16.35
C ARG A 174 -5.56 -4.14 16.35
N SER A 175 -6.80 -4.50 16.09
CA SER A 175 -7.20 -5.92 15.95
C SER A 175 -7.05 -6.45 14.54
N MET A 176 -6.84 -5.60 13.52
CA MET A 176 -6.89 -6.02 12.11
C MET A 176 -5.77 -7.01 11.69
N SER A 177 -4.64 -7.02 12.40
CA SER A 177 -3.55 -7.98 12.16
C SER A 177 -3.59 -9.19 13.09
N LYS A 178 -4.58 -9.27 13.99
CA LYS A 178 -4.75 -10.45 14.85
C LYS A 178 -5.56 -11.50 14.10
N PRO A 179 -5.26 -12.79 14.27
CA PRO A 179 -6.02 -13.90 13.68
C PRO A 179 -7.53 -13.82 13.96
#